data_AF-A0A1N6KQI0-F1
#
_entry.id   AF-A0A1N6KQI0-F1
#
_cell.length_a   1.000
_cell.length_b   1.000
_cell.length_c   1.000
_cell.angle_alpha   90.00
_cell.angle_beta   90.00
_cell.angle_gamma   90.00
#
_symmetry.space_group_name_H-M   'P 1'
#
loop_
_entity.id
_entity.type
_entity.pdbx_description
1 polymer ?
#
loop_
_entity_poly.entity_id
_entity_poly.type
_entity_poly.pdbx_seq_one_letter_code
_entity_poly.pdbx_strand_id
1 'polypeptide(L)'
;MIDHDVLTCYGAAAGRLGSSLAAARSISWFASPGQLPPRGMAESLVQVHLRALGTAASKVEELQWLGGSLELLHRDRWGIDPYEPWGPRWAESEKALGGVVADLQARVVGLTAARARLIPPLWPLAGNPNVVGECVIPDLAALPPSRTTGWGDRDRVVAWGLLCAAQSWISEALLGELVADLIPGPNPFLPLLNLYCLGYFPMGWEGSQYSVYCYEPGERSPDLGYGHTNLSEPPRPPH
;
A
#
# COMPACT_ATOMS: atom_id res chain seq x y z
N MET A 1 -15.76 -3.11 -21.60
CA MET A 1 -16.82 -2.19 -22.06
C MET A 1 -17.54 -1.73 -20.80
N ILE A 2 -17.46 -0.45 -20.44
CA ILE A 2 -18.27 0.09 -19.35
C ILE A 2 -19.65 0.33 -19.95
N ASP A 3 -20.65 -0.34 -19.41
CA ASP A 3 -22.03 -0.28 -19.91
C ASP A 3 -22.55 1.16 -19.92
N HIS A 4 -23.37 1.52 -20.91
CA HIS A 4 -23.83 2.89 -21.09
C HIS A 4 -24.65 3.39 -19.87
N ASP A 5 -25.25 2.46 -19.12
CA ASP A 5 -26.00 2.68 -17.89
C ASP A 5 -25.14 3.07 -16.67
N VAL A 6 -23.83 2.80 -16.70
CA VAL A 6 -22.91 3.22 -15.63
C VAL A 6 -22.65 4.72 -15.72
N LEU A 7 -22.57 5.28 -16.93
CA LEU A 7 -22.30 6.72 -17.13
C LEU A 7 -23.44 7.61 -16.62
N THR A 8 -24.69 7.15 -16.71
CA THR A 8 -25.87 7.86 -16.21
C THR A 8 -25.97 7.87 -14.67
N CYS A 9 -25.47 6.84 -13.99
CA CYS A 9 -25.54 6.74 -12.52
C CYS A 9 -24.46 7.56 -11.79
N TYR A 10 -23.25 7.70 -12.37
CA TYR A 10 -22.10 8.29 -11.68
C TYR A 10 -21.75 9.72 -12.14
N GLY A 11 -22.30 10.18 -13.27
CA GLY A 11 -22.08 11.55 -13.76
C GLY A 11 -20.59 11.91 -13.86
N ALA A 12 -20.19 13.05 -13.29
CA ALA A 12 -18.80 13.51 -13.28
C ALA A 12 -17.82 12.57 -12.54
N ALA A 13 -18.30 11.72 -11.64
CA ALA A 13 -17.47 10.75 -10.93
C ALA A 13 -17.00 9.61 -11.85
N ALA A 14 -17.75 9.30 -12.92
CA ALA A 14 -17.42 8.20 -13.83
C ALA A 14 -16.03 8.36 -14.47
N GLY A 15 -15.69 9.57 -14.93
CA GLY A 15 -14.39 9.84 -15.55
C GLY A 15 -13.22 9.73 -14.57
N ARG A 16 -13.40 10.21 -13.34
CA ARG A 16 -12.41 10.11 -12.26
C ARG A 16 -12.15 8.68 -11.83
N LEU A 17 -13.22 7.90 -11.67
CA LEU A 17 -13.14 6.47 -11.35
C LEU A 17 -12.49 5.69 -12.48
N GLY A 18 -12.88 5.94 -13.73
CA GLY A 18 -12.27 5.31 -14.90
C GLY A 18 -10.76 5.54 -14.97
N SER A 19 -10.31 6.76 -14.69
CA SER A 19 -8.89 7.12 -14.66
C SER A 19 -8.14 6.41 -13.53
N SER A 20 -8.73 6.37 -12.33
CA SER A 20 -8.11 5.72 -11.16
C SER A 20 -8.06 4.19 -11.31
N LEU A 21 -9.10 3.58 -11.87
CA LEU A 21 -9.11 2.14 -12.19
C LEU A 21 -8.10 1.80 -13.28
N ALA A 22 -7.94 2.65 -14.30
CA ALA A 22 -6.90 2.47 -15.31
C ALA A 22 -5.50 2.54 -14.70
N ALA A 23 -5.26 3.49 -13.79
CA ALA A 23 -4.01 3.58 -13.05
C ALA A 23 -3.76 2.33 -12.18
N ALA A 24 -4.75 1.89 -11.40
CA ALA A 24 -4.64 0.69 -10.57
C ALA A 24 -4.28 -0.56 -11.39
N ARG A 25 -4.91 -0.73 -12.55
CA ARG A 25 -4.62 -1.85 -13.47
C ARG A 25 -3.24 -1.81 -14.12
N SER A 26 -2.58 -0.66 -14.10
CA SER A 26 -1.23 -0.49 -14.65
C SER A 26 -0.11 -0.81 -13.64
N ILE A 27 -0.46 -1.06 -12.37
CA ILE A 27 0.52 -1.34 -11.32
C ILE A 27 1.29 -2.63 -11.66
N SER A 28 2.60 -2.49 -11.78
CA SER A 28 3.53 -3.60 -11.93
C SER A 28 4.10 -3.97 -10.56
N TRP A 29 3.48 -4.96 -9.92
CA TRP A 29 3.90 -5.43 -8.60
C TRP A 29 5.30 -6.01 -8.62
N PHE A 30 6.14 -5.58 -7.67
CA PHE A 30 7.49 -6.11 -7.48
C PHE A 30 8.34 -6.12 -8.78
N ALA A 31 8.28 -5.01 -9.53
CA ALA A 31 8.99 -4.84 -10.80
C ALA A 31 10.50 -5.12 -10.68
N SER A 32 11.12 -5.47 -11.82
CA SER A 32 12.55 -5.84 -11.88
C SER A 32 13.48 -4.65 -11.59
N PRO A 33 14.74 -4.89 -11.19
CA PRO A 33 15.69 -3.83 -10.82
C PRO A 33 15.92 -2.88 -11.99
N GLY A 34 16.03 -1.58 -11.70
CA GLY A 34 16.29 -0.55 -12.70
C GLY A 34 15.06 -0.03 -13.45
N GLN A 35 13.86 -0.48 -13.09
CA GLN A 35 12.59 0.05 -13.63
C GLN A 35 11.91 1.07 -12.71
N LEU A 36 12.44 1.31 -11.51
CA LEU A 36 11.83 2.24 -10.58
C LEU A 36 12.07 3.70 -11.02
N PRO A 37 11.01 4.53 -11.07
CA PRO A 37 11.13 5.97 -11.28
C PRO A 37 11.99 6.65 -10.18
N PRO A 38 12.48 7.88 -10.41
CA PRO A 38 13.26 8.60 -9.40
C PRO A 38 12.49 8.83 -8.09
N ARG A 39 13.15 8.65 -6.95
CA ARG A 39 12.57 8.82 -5.60
C ARG A 39 11.89 10.19 -5.39
N GLY A 40 12.36 11.24 -6.05
CA GLY A 40 11.74 12.58 -5.95
C GLY A 40 10.27 12.64 -6.38
N MET A 41 9.85 11.78 -7.34
CA MET A 41 8.43 11.69 -7.70
C MET A 41 7.61 11.05 -6.57
N ALA A 42 8.14 9.97 -5.97
CA ALA A 42 7.50 9.31 -4.84
C ALA A 42 7.44 10.22 -3.61
N GLU A 43 8.52 10.95 -3.30
CA GLU A 43 8.56 11.95 -2.24
C GLU A 43 7.47 13.02 -2.41
N SER A 44 7.32 13.56 -3.62
CA SER A 44 6.25 14.54 -3.90
C SER A 44 4.85 13.95 -3.65
N LEU A 45 4.62 12.68 -3.97
CA LEU A 45 3.34 12.01 -3.72
C LEU A 45 3.09 11.81 -2.23
N VAL A 46 4.11 11.41 -1.47
CA VAL A 46 4.02 11.31 0.00
C VAL A 46 3.70 12.68 0.60
N GLN A 47 4.37 13.75 0.17
CA GLN A 47 4.07 15.09 0.66
C GLN A 47 2.66 15.57 0.30
N VAL A 48 2.11 15.19 -0.86
CA VAL A 48 0.70 15.48 -1.19
C VAL A 48 -0.23 14.69 -0.27
N HIS A 49 0.05 13.40 0.00
CA HIS A 49 -0.69 12.57 0.94
C HIS A 49 -0.71 13.16 2.35
N LEU A 50 0.46 13.46 2.92
CA LEU A 50 0.60 14.00 4.27
C LEU A 50 -0.12 15.36 4.42
N ARG A 51 -0.02 16.23 3.41
CA ARG A 51 -0.76 17.50 3.39
C ARG A 51 -2.27 17.29 3.34
N ALA A 52 -2.75 16.31 2.58
CA ALA A 52 -4.17 15.96 2.51
C ALA A 52 -4.70 15.37 3.83
N LEU A 53 -3.85 14.69 4.60
CA LEU A 53 -4.18 14.19 5.95
C LEU A 53 -4.23 15.31 7.02
N GLY A 54 -3.60 16.45 6.78
CA GLY A 54 -3.61 17.59 7.70
C GLY A 54 -3.10 17.24 9.09
N THR A 55 -3.90 17.51 10.13
CA THR A 55 -3.49 17.28 11.53
C THR A 55 -3.19 15.82 11.85
N ALA A 56 -3.79 14.87 11.12
CA ALA A 56 -3.59 13.44 11.33
C ALA A 56 -2.13 13.00 11.08
N ALA A 57 -1.38 13.76 10.27
CA ALA A 57 0.02 13.48 9.94
C ALA A 57 0.97 14.62 10.36
N SER A 58 0.54 15.51 11.25
CA SER A 58 1.29 16.72 11.65
C SER A 58 2.66 16.47 12.29
N LYS A 59 2.89 15.27 12.81
CA LYS A 59 4.17 14.88 13.44
C LYS A 59 5.21 14.37 12.43
N VAL A 60 4.82 14.10 11.20
CA VAL A 60 5.71 13.54 10.19
C VAL A 60 6.58 14.64 9.59
N GLU A 61 7.89 14.47 9.70
CA GLU A 61 8.89 15.46 9.29
C GLU A 61 9.85 14.90 8.24
N GLU A 62 10.10 13.59 8.26
CA GLU A 62 11.13 12.95 7.44
C GLU A 62 10.61 11.72 6.69
N LEU A 63 11.25 11.42 5.56
CA LEU A 63 11.01 10.18 4.82
C LEU A 63 12.12 9.17 5.09
N GLN A 64 11.70 7.94 5.35
CA GLN A 64 12.57 6.79 5.47
C GLN A 64 12.36 5.85 4.29
N TRP A 65 13.43 5.61 3.54
CA TRP A 65 13.40 4.72 2.37
C TRP A 65 13.90 3.33 2.74
N LEU A 66 13.08 2.33 2.47
CA LEU A 66 13.39 0.92 2.68
C LEU A 66 13.60 0.28 1.30
N GLY A 67 14.85 0.12 0.89
CA GLY A 67 15.22 -0.57 -0.36
C GLY A 67 15.78 -1.95 -0.08
N GLY A 68 15.30 -2.98 -0.77
CA GLY A 68 15.85 -4.32 -0.68
C GLY A 68 14.89 -5.43 -1.09
N SER A 69 15.28 -6.67 -0.79
CA SER A 69 14.40 -7.83 -0.97
C SER A 69 13.27 -7.85 0.07
N LEU A 70 12.24 -8.66 -0.16
CA LEU A 70 11.14 -8.86 0.80
C LEU A 70 11.63 -9.41 2.15
N GLU A 71 12.77 -10.09 2.15
CA GLU A 71 13.39 -10.62 3.35
C GLU A 71 13.72 -9.55 4.38
N LEU A 72 14.13 -8.37 3.90
CA LEU A 72 14.43 -7.22 4.74
C LEU A 72 13.25 -6.85 5.64
N LEU A 73 12.02 -7.02 5.17
CA LEU A 73 10.82 -6.62 5.89
C LEU A 73 10.49 -7.55 7.08
N HIS A 74 10.77 -8.86 7.00
CA HIS A 74 10.48 -9.81 8.08
C HIS A 74 11.71 -10.26 8.89
N ARG A 75 12.89 -9.66 8.64
CA ARG A 75 14.11 -9.90 9.41
C ARG A 75 14.56 -8.66 10.20
N ASP A 76 15.49 -8.90 11.11
CA ASP A 76 16.22 -7.90 11.90
C ASP A 76 15.31 -6.84 12.55
N ARG A 77 15.69 -5.57 12.41
CA ARG A 77 14.99 -4.45 13.03
C ARG A 77 13.57 -4.29 12.51
N TRP A 78 13.26 -4.76 11.29
CA TRP A 78 11.94 -4.59 10.68
C TRP A 78 10.95 -5.60 11.20
N GLY A 79 11.35 -6.88 11.24
CA GLY A 79 10.67 -7.93 12.02
C GLY A 79 9.16 -7.99 11.83
N ILE A 80 8.67 -7.61 10.65
CA ILE A 80 7.24 -7.62 10.35
C ILE A 80 6.75 -9.06 10.51
N ASP A 81 5.79 -9.26 11.40
CA ASP A 81 5.12 -10.53 11.53
C ASP A 81 4.35 -10.77 10.22
N PRO A 82 4.62 -11.85 9.49
CA PRO A 82 3.90 -12.12 8.26
C PRO A 82 2.37 -12.24 8.49
N TYR A 83 1.93 -12.65 9.67
CA TYR A 83 0.52 -12.76 10.03
C TYR A 83 -0.09 -11.46 10.56
N GLU A 84 0.76 -10.50 10.96
CA GLU A 84 0.39 -9.13 11.32
C GLU A 84 1.29 -8.14 10.56
N PRO A 85 1.13 -8.04 9.22
CA PRO A 85 2.13 -7.42 8.33
C PRO A 85 2.38 -5.92 8.57
N TRP A 86 1.57 -5.29 9.42
CA TRP A 86 1.74 -3.88 9.81
C TRP A 86 2.10 -3.69 11.29
N GLY A 87 2.01 -4.74 12.10
CA GLY A 87 2.49 -4.84 13.48
C GLY A 87 2.18 -3.64 14.39
N PRO A 88 2.77 -3.61 15.59
CA PRO A 88 2.64 -2.47 16.50
C PRO A 88 3.42 -1.23 16.03
N ARG A 89 4.42 -1.38 15.15
CA ARG A 89 5.34 -0.29 14.76
C ARG A 89 4.62 0.89 14.08
N TRP A 90 3.68 0.62 13.19
CA TRP A 90 2.94 1.66 12.47
C TRP A 90 1.50 1.80 12.94
N ALA A 91 1.18 1.31 14.14
CA ALA A 91 -0.18 1.36 14.69
C ALA A 91 -0.70 2.80 14.83
N GLU A 92 0.17 3.79 15.08
CA GLU A 92 -0.23 5.21 15.09
C GLU A 92 -0.71 5.65 13.70
N SER A 93 0.02 5.29 12.65
CA SER A 93 -0.36 5.55 11.26
C SER A 93 -1.68 4.86 10.90
N GLU A 94 -1.80 3.59 11.22
CA GLU A 94 -3.02 2.82 10.96
C GLU A 94 -4.23 3.44 11.65
N LYS A 95 -4.09 3.82 12.93
CA LYS A 95 -5.16 4.46 13.69
C LYS A 95 -5.54 5.83 13.11
N ALA A 96 -4.56 6.64 12.72
CA ALA A 96 -4.81 7.96 12.15
C ALA A 96 -5.50 7.85 10.78
N LEU A 97 -5.02 6.98 9.91
CA LEU A 97 -5.64 6.69 8.61
C LEU A 97 -7.04 6.10 8.79
N GLY A 98 -7.22 5.18 9.73
CA GLY A 98 -8.53 4.61 10.06
C GLY A 98 -9.54 5.66 10.53
N GLY A 99 -9.08 6.67 11.28
CA GLY A 99 -9.91 7.83 11.63
C GLY A 99 -10.37 8.63 10.40
N VAL A 100 -9.45 8.91 9.46
CA VAL A 100 -9.77 9.62 8.22
C VAL A 100 -10.73 8.82 7.33
N VAL A 101 -10.55 7.50 7.23
CA VAL A 101 -11.47 6.60 6.53
C VAL A 101 -12.86 6.62 7.18
N ALA A 102 -12.92 6.47 8.50
CA ALA A 102 -14.18 6.48 9.24
C ALA A 102 -14.93 7.81 9.06
N ASP A 103 -14.23 8.94 9.10
CA ASP A 103 -14.80 10.27 8.86
C ASP A 103 -15.35 10.41 7.44
N LEU A 104 -14.62 9.95 6.42
CA LEU A 104 -15.10 9.94 5.04
C LEU A 104 -16.36 9.08 4.91
N GLN A 105 -16.33 7.85 5.41
CA GLN A 105 -17.46 6.94 5.38
C GLN A 105 -18.68 7.52 6.09
N ALA A 106 -18.51 8.12 7.27
CA ALA A 106 -19.58 8.79 7.99
C ALA A 106 -20.22 9.92 7.18
N ARG A 107 -19.40 10.75 6.51
CA ARG A 107 -19.90 11.82 5.62
C ARG A 107 -20.66 11.25 4.42
N VAL A 108 -20.19 10.15 3.83
CA VAL A 108 -20.87 9.47 2.72
C VAL A 108 -22.23 8.92 3.15
N VAL A 109 -22.29 8.23 4.28
CA VAL A 109 -23.55 7.68 4.82
C VAL A 109 -24.54 8.78 5.19
N GLY A 110 -24.04 9.90 5.74
CA GLY A 110 -24.85 11.04 6.14
C GLY A 110 -25.41 11.87 4.97
N LEU A 111 -24.85 11.74 3.77
CA LEU A 111 -25.26 12.51 2.59
C LEU A 111 -26.02 11.62 1.59
N THR A 112 -27.33 11.82 1.47
CA THR A 112 -28.20 11.03 0.57
C THR A 112 -27.67 10.93 -0.86
N ALA A 113 -27.17 12.05 -1.42
CA ALA A 113 -26.61 12.08 -2.78
C ALA A 113 -25.33 11.26 -2.92
N ALA A 114 -24.48 11.19 -1.88
CA ALA A 114 -23.26 10.38 -1.89
C ALA A 114 -23.58 8.91 -1.68
N ARG A 115 -24.46 8.60 -0.72
CA ARG A 115 -24.94 7.23 -0.48
C ARG A 115 -25.61 6.61 -1.71
N ALA A 116 -26.35 7.41 -2.50
CA ALA A 116 -26.96 6.95 -3.74
C ALA A 116 -25.94 6.49 -4.81
N ARG A 117 -24.65 6.85 -4.66
CA ARG A 117 -23.56 6.39 -5.52
C ARG A 117 -22.93 5.08 -5.03
N LEU A 118 -23.20 4.64 -3.81
CA LEU A 118 -22.74 3.34 -3.29
C LEU A 118 -23.66 2.21 -3.76
N ILE A 119 -23.88 2.14 -5.07
CA ILE A 119 -24.68 1.08 -5.69
C ILE A 119 -23.75 0.10 -6.40
N PRO A 120 -24.16 -1.17 -6.51
CA PRO A 120 -23.57 -2.05 -7.48
C PRO A 120 -23.57 -1.35 -8.85
N PRO A 121 -22.46 -1.38 -9.58
CA PRO A 121 -21.54 -2.50 -9.49
C PRO A 121 -20.15 -2.03 -8.92
N LEU A 122 -19.95 -0.73 -8.68
CA LEU A 122 -18.64 -0.19 -8.25
C LEU A 122 -18.34 -0.30 -6.75
N TRP A 123 -19.32 -0.56 -5.90
CA TRP A 123 -19.08 -0.72 -4.46
C TRP A 123 -19.46 -2.14 -4.02
N PRO A 124 -18.58 -2.89 -3.33
CA PRO A 124 -18.95 -4.16 -2.77
C PRO A 124 -20.04 -3.93 -1.72
N LEU A 125 -21.23 -4.46 -1.93
CA LEU A 125 -22.24 -4.59 -0.88
C LEU A 125 -21.87 -5.81 -0.03
N ALA A 126 -22.16 -5.76 1.27
CA ALA A 126 -22.06 -6.95 2.13
C ALA A 126 -22.88 -8.10 1.51
N GLY A 127 -22.23 -9.20 1.16
CA GLY A 127 -22.87 -10.37 0.51
C GLY A 127 -22.94 -10.33 -1.03
N ASN A 128 -22.42 -9.29 -1.71
CA ASN A 128 -22.41 -9.22 -3.17
C ASN A 128 -21.06 -8.68 -3.70
N PRO A 129 -20.08 -9.55 -4.00
CA PRO A 129 -18.69 -9.16 -4.27
C PRO A 129 -18.44 -8.53 -5.64
N ASN A 130 -19.46 -8.37 -6.49
CA ASN A 130 -19.22 -8.08 -7.90
C ASN A 130 -19.43 -6.59 -8.24
N VAL A 131 -18.32 -5.89 -8.48
CA VAL A 131 -17.93 -5.30 -9.79
C VAL A 131 -16.79 -4.27 -9.68
N VAL A 132 -16.25 -4.03 -8.49
CA VAL A 132 -14.79 -4.01 -8.42
C VAL A 132 -14.31 -5.47 -8.50
N GLY A 133 -14.50 -6.11 -9.66
CA GLY A 133 -13.91 -7.42 -9.92
C GLY A 133 -12.43 -7.31 -9.59
N GLU A 134 -11.95 -8.13 -8.65
CA GLU A 134 -10.53 -8.30 -8.28
C GLU A 134 -9.67 -7.09 -8.65
N CYS A 135 -9.81 -5.96 -7.93
CA CYS A 135 -9.39 -4.67 -8.47
C CYS A 135 -7.92 -4.62 -8.91
N VAL A 136 -7.03 -5.43 -8.34
CA VAL A 136 -5.59 -5.23 -8.56
C VAL A 136 -4.69 -6.47 -8.46
N ILE A 137 -5.23 -7.65 -8.15
CA ILE A 137 -4.43 -8.88 -8.16
C ILE A 137 -5.12 -9.85 -9.11
N PRO A 138 -4.85 -9.77 -10.42
CA PRO A 138 -5.57 -10.57 -11.41
C PRO A 138 -5.16 -12.05 -11.37
N ASP A 139 -4.10 -12.41 -10.65
CA ASP A 139 -3.65 -13.79 -10.61
C ASP A 139 -2.65 -14.03 -9.47
N LEU A 140 -2.79 -15.13 -8.74
CA LEU A 140 -1.68 -15.66 -7.92
C LEU A 140 -0.45 -15.96 -8.78
N ALA A 141 -0.60 -16.11 -10.11
CA ALA A 141 0.50 -16.21 -11.07
C ALA A 141 1.26 -14.89 -11.32
N ALA A 142 0.72 -13.74 -10.90
CA ALA A 142 1.43 -12.45 -10.94
C ALA A 142 2.43 -12.32 -9.78
N LEU A 143 2.25 -13.11 -8.71
CA LEU A 143 3.34 -13.34 -7.77
C LEU A 143 4.38 -14.21 -8.49
N PRO A 144 5.66 -13.82 -8.49
CA PRO A 144 6.67 -14.60 -9.17
C PRO A 144 6.64 -16.06 -8.67
N PRO A 145 6.72 -17.06 -9.57
CA PRO A 145 6.61 -18.45 -9.17
C PRO A 145 7.63 -18.79 -8.08
N SER A 146 7.10 -19.41 -7.02
CA SER A 146 7.78 -20.07 -5.89
C SER A 146 9.17 -20.66 -6.16
N ARG A 147 9.42 -21.16 -7.36
CA ARG A 147 10.66 -21.86 -7.75
C ARG A 147 11.62 -21.05 -8.62
N THR A 148 11.20 -19.92 -9.19
CA THR A 148 12.03 -19.11 -10.10
C THR A 148 12.69 -17.91 -9.44
N THR A 149 12.16 -17.40 -8.32
CA THR A 149 12.71 -16.22 -7.62
C THR A 149 13.38 -16.50 -6.27
N GLY A 150 13.34 -17.75 -5.79
CA GLY A 150 13.95 -18.10 -4.51
C GLY A 150 13.23 -17.51 -3.28
N TRP A 151 11.99 -17.05 -3.42
CA TRP A 151 11.19 -16.51 -2.31
C TRP A 151 10.80 -17.61 -1.31
N GLY A 152 11.17 -17.41 -0.04
CA GLY A 152 10.73 -18.25 1.07
C GLY A 152 9.26 -18.04 1.40
N ASP A 153 8.69 -18.93 2.22
CA ASP A 153 7.27 -18.82 2.60
C ASP A 153 6.94 -17.51 3.32
N ARG A 154 7.88 -16.98 4.12
CA ARG A 154 7.72 -15.66 4.77
C ARG A 154 7.68 -14.50 3.78
N ASP A 155 8.50 -14.53 2.73
CA ASP A 155 8.48 -13.49 1.68
C ASP A 155 7.12 -13.43 0.98
N ARG A 156 6.52 -14.59 0.71
CA ARG A 156 5.20 -14.67 0.08
C ARG A 156 4.11 -14.06 0.95
N VAL A 157 4.15 -14.33 2.25
CA VAL A 157 3.18 -13.79 3.19
C VAL A 157 3.33 -12.27 3.31
N VAL A 158 4.57 -11.77 3.41
CA VAL A 158 4.83 -10.31 3.39
C VAL A 158 4.36 -9.69 2.08
N ALA A 159 4.67 -10.29 0.93
CA ALA A 159 4.21 -9.82 -0.37
C ALA A 159 2.67 -9.76 -0.42
N TRP A 160 1.99 -10.79 0.08
CA TRP A 160 0.54 -10.81 0.17
C TRP A 160 -0.01 -9.69 1.07
N GLY A 161 0.60 -9.47 2.23
CA GLY A 161 0.24 -8.37 3.13
C GLY A 161 0.36 -6.98 2.48
N LEU A 162 1.44 -6.75 1.71
CA LEU A 162 1.63 -5.52 0.94
C LEU A 162 0.55 -5.33 -0.13
N LEU A 163 0.18 -6.40 -0.84
CA LEU A 163 -0.87 -6.36 -1.85
C LEU A 163 -2.25 -6.11 -1.24
N CYS A 164 -2.58 -6.75 -0.12
CA CYS A 164 -3.83 -6.49 0.61
C CYS A 164 -3.92 -5.03 1.07
N ALA A 165 -2.83 -4.48 1.62
CA ALA A 165 -2.80 -3.07 2.02
C ALA A 165 -3.01 -2.13 0.82
N ALA A 166 -2.35 -2.42 -0.30
CA ALA A 166 -2.52 -1.64 -1.51
C ALA A 166 -3.97 -1.68 -2.02
N GLN A 167 -4.59 -2.86 -2.03
CA GLN A 167 -6.00 -3.01 -2.40
C GLN A 167 -6.93 -2.19 -1.49
N SER A 168 -6.68 -2.18 -0.18
CA SER A 168 -7.45 -1.36 0.76
C SER A 168 -7.32 0.12 0.41
N TRP A 169 -6.11 0.65 0.25
CA TRP A 169 -5.93 2.07 -0.08
C TRP A 169 -6.45 2.46 -1.46
N ILE A 170 -6.39 1.56 -2.44
CA ILE A 170 -7.00 1.77 -3.75
C ILE A 170 -8.52 1.86 -3.61
N SER A 171 -9.12 1.02 -2.77
CA SER A 171 -10.56 1.09 -2.49
C SER A 171 -10.93 2.43 -1.85
N GLU A 172 -10.15 2.91 -0.87
CA GLU A 172 -10.39 4.22 -0.24
C GLU A 172 -10.16 5.40 -1.21
N ALA A 173 -9.18 5.29 -2.13
CA ALA A 173 -8.99 6.27 -3.19
C ALA A 173 -10.20 6.33 -4.12
N LEU A 174 -10.74 5.18 -4.52
CA LEU A 174 -11.95 5.11 -5.34
C LEU A 174 -13.16 5.70 -4.60
N LEU A 175 -13.25 5.52 -3.28
CA LEU A 175 -14.33 6.13 -2.48
C LEU A 175 -14.25 7.65 -2.56
N GLY A 176 -13.06 8.20 -2.34
CA GLY A 176 -12.80 9.63 -2.44
C GLY A 176 -13.18 10.18 -3.82
N GLU A 177 -12.76 9.52 -4.90
CA GLU A 177 -13.07 9.95 -6.28
C GLU A 177 -14.57 9.88 -6.59
N LEU A 178 -15.27 8.87 -6.07
CA LEU A 178 -16.70 8.66 -6.23
C LEU A 178 -17.51 9.85 -5.68
N VAL A 179 -17.03 10.48 -4.61
CA VAL A 179 -17.76 11.51 -3.86
C VAL A 179 -17.09 12.88 -3.87
N ALA A 180 -16.00 13.07 -4.64
CA ALA A 180 -15.19 14.29 -4.64
C ALA A 180 -15.97 15.59 -4.97
N ASP A 181 -17.03 15.53 -5.77
CA ASP A 181 -17.89 16.68 -6.09
C ASP A 181 -19.00 16.93 -5.04
N LEU A 182 -19.20 16.00 -4.11
CA LEU A 182 -20.21 16.09 -3.05
C LEU A 182 -19.61 16.37 -1.68
N ILE A 183 -18.39 15.90 -1.46
CA ILE A 183 -17.68 15.93 -0.19
C ILE A 183 -16.39 16.71 -0.42
N PRO A 184 -16.34 18.00 -0.06
CA PRO A 184 -15.17 18.82 -0.30
C PRO A 184 -13.99 18.34 0.54
N GLY A 185 -12.80 18.44 -0.06
CA GLY A 185 -11.52 18.05 0.52
C GLY A 185 -10.65 17.32 -0.51
N PRO A 186 -9.31 17.37 -0.37
CA PRO A 186 -8.44 16.54 -1.19
C PRO A 186 -8.67 15.06 -0.86
N ASN A 187 -8.58 14.19 -1.86
CA ASN A 187 -8.56 12.74 -1.65
C ASN A 187 -7.16 12.31 -1.15
N PRO A 188 -6.99 11.93 0.13
CA PRO A 188 -5.67 11.65 0.67
C PRO A 188 -5.12 10.31 0.16
N PHE A 189 -5.94 9.42 -0.39
CA PHE A 189 -5.52 8.09 -0.82
C PHE A 189 -5.11 8.04 -2.30
N LEU A 190 -5.51 9.02 -3.10
CA LEU A 190 -5.12 9.09 -4.52
C LEU A 190 -3.59 9.15 -4.74
N PRO A 191 -2.80 9.91 -3.95
CA PRO A 191 -1.34 9.85 -4.04
C PRO A 191 -0.76 8.47 -3.69
N LEU A 192 -1.41 7.70 -2.80
CA LEU A 192 -0.97 6.34 -2.46
C LEU A 192 -1.17 5.37 -3.64
N LEU A 193 -2.30 5.45 -4.34
CA LEU A 193 -2.50 4.73 -5.60
C LEU A 193 -1.36 5.03 -6.59
N ASN A 194 -1.01 6.31 -6.74
CA ASN A 194 0.06 6.72 -7.63
C ASN A 194 1.45 6.23 -7.17
N LEU A 195 1.70 6.11 -5.85
CA LEU A 195 2.93 5.49 -5.34
C LEU A 195 3.04 4.03 -5.77
N TYR A 196 1.95 3.27 -5.69
CA TYR A 196 1.92 1.88 -6.16
C TYR A 196 2.20 1.78 -7.66
N CYS A 197 1.67 2.70 -8.47
CA CYS A 197 1.98 2.76 -9.91
C CYS A 197 3.48 2.96 -10.19
N LEU A 198 4.21 3.62 -9.28
CA LEU A 198 5.66 3.80 -9.35
C LEU A 198 6.44 2.64 -8.70
N GLY A 199 5.78 1.62 -8.15
CA GLY A 199 6.42 0.48 -7.49
C GLY A 199 6.83 0.73 -6.03
N TYR A 200 6.33 1.81 -5.42
CA TYR A 200 6.59 2.15 -4.02
C TYR A 200 5.43 1.76 -3.12
N PHE A 201 5.75 1.17 -1.97
CA PHE A 201 4.79 0.72 -0.98
C PHE A 201 4.85 1.64 0.25
N PRO A 202 3.85 2.50 0.50
CA PRO A 202 3.76 3.26 1.73
C PRO A 202 3.57 2.29 2.90
N MET A 203 4.43 2.40 3.91
CA MET A 203 4.39 1.50 5.08
C MET A 203 3.68 2.11 6.29
N GLY A 204 3.70 3.44 6.39
CA GLY A 204 3.19 4.18 7.54
C GLY A 204 4.30 4.95 8.23
N TRP A 205 4.02 5.53 9.40
CA TRP A 205 4.99 6.32 10.16
C TRP A 205 5.18 5.83 11.59
N GLU A 206 6.42 6.00 12.09
CA GLU A 206 6.84 5.77 13.47
C GLU A 206 7.49 7.06 13.97
N GLY A 207 6.90 7.68 14.99
CA GLY A 207 7.32 9.02 15.44
C GLY A 207 7.17 10.05 14.32
N SER A 208 8.28 10.68 13.93
CA SER A 208 8.32 11.69 12.86
C SER A 208 8.72 11.15 11.49
N GLN A 209 8.94 9.85 11.35
CA GLN A 209 9.46 9.25 10.11
C GLN A 209 8.39 8.47 9.37
N TYR A 210 8.13 8.82 8.11
CA TYR A 210 7.26 8.07 7.21
C TYR A 210 8.07 7.10 6.35
N SER A 211 7.79 5.82 6.52
CA SER A 211 8.46 4.72 5.82
C SER A 211 7.82 4.45 4.47
N VAL A 212 8.66 4.35 3.43
CA VAL A 212 8.28 3.91 2.08
C VAL A 212 9.21 2.78 1.66
N TYR A 213 8.64 1.67 1.24
CA TYR A 213 9.38 0.50 0.76
C TYR A 213 9.43 0.44 -0.77
N CYS A 214 10.58 0.04 -1.31
CA CYS A 214 10.77 -0.31 -2.70
C CYS A 214 11.46 -1.68 -2.80
N TYR A 215 10.84 -2.58 -3.57
CA TYR A 215 11.41 -3.89 -3.83
C TYR A 215 12.58 -3.79 -4.81
N GLU A 216 13.74 -4.28 -4.40
CA GLU A 216 14.97 -4.28 -5.19
C GLU A 216 15.51 -5.72 -5.19
N PRO A 217 15.12 -6.56 -6.19
CA PRO A 217 15.62 -7.93 -6.25
C PRO A 217 17.08 -7.94 -6.69
N GLY A 218 18.01 -8.27 -5.80
CA GLY A 218 19.37 -8.58 -6.24
C GLY A 218 20.54 -8.03 -5.44
N GLU A 219 20.36 -7.61 -4.19
CA GLU A 219 21.47 -7.62 -3.24
C GLU A 219 21.17 -8.69 -2.20
N ARG A 220 21.91 -9.82 -2.24
CA ARG A 220 22.26 -10.44 -0.95
C ARG A 220 22.85 -9.29 -0.14
N SER A 221 22.31 -9.02 1.05
CA SER A 221 22.81 -7.96 1.93
C SER A 221 24.32 -7.84 1.77
N PRO A 222 24.87 -6.65 1.44
CA PRO A 222 26.26 -6.44 1.75
C PRO A 222 26.36 -6.73 3.24
N ASP A 223 27.22 -7.69 3.62
CA ASP A 223 27.46 -8.03 5.01
C ASP A 223 27.47 -6.72 5.81
N LEU A 224 26.40 -6.49 6.57
CA LEU A 224 26.41 -5.47 7.60
C LEU A 224 27.52 -5.95 8.50
N GLY A 225 28.68 -5.31 8.41
CA GLY A 225 29.89 -5.65 9.13
C GLY A 225 29.65 -5.60 10.64
N TYR A 226 29.01 -6.64 11.16
CA TYR A 226 29.03 -7.00 12.55
C TYR A 226 30.19 -7.97 12.65
N GLY A 227 31.26 -7.46 13.24
CA GLY A 227 32.45 -8.24 13.52
C GLY A 227 32.04 -9.59 14.11
N HIS A 228 32.53 -10.65 13.50
CA HIS A 228 32.65 -11.94 14.17
C HIS A 228 33.42 -11.68 15.48
N THR A 229 32.70 -11.46 16.57
CA THR A 229 33.20 -11.82 17.89
C THR A 229 33.42 -13.32 17.80
N ASN A 230 34.69 -13.70 17.72
CA ASN A 230 35.17 -15.06 17.93
C ASN A 230 34.47 -15.63 19.16
N LEU A 231 33.44 -16.46 18.95
CA LEU A 231 32.98 -17.36 19.98
C LEU A 231 34.05 -18.42 20.10
N SER A 232 34.90 -18.20 21.10
CA SER A 232 35.92 -19.11 21.61
C SER A 232 35.44 -20.56 21.58
N GLU A 233 36.22 -21.42 20.93
CA GLU A 233 36.10 -22.86 21.09
C GLU A 233 36.14 -23.23 22.60
N PRO A 234 35.25 -24.10 23.09
CA PRO A 234 35.41 -24.65 24.43
C PRO A 234 36.65 -25.57 24.47
N PRO A 235 37.44 -25.53 25.56
CA PRO A 235 38.64 -26.36 25.67
C PRO A 235 38.27 -27.84 25.67
N ARG A 236 39.00 -28.63 24.87
CA ARG A 236 38.88 -30.09 24.87
C ARG A 236 39.41 -30.65 26.19
N PRO A 237 38.75 -31.67 26.78
CA PRO A 237 39.22 -32.30 27.99
C PRO A 237 40.52 -33.09 27.74
N PRO A 238 41.42 -33.18 28.74
CA PRO A 238 42.69 -33.89 28.61
C PRO A 238 42.49 -35.40 28.55
N HIS A 239 43.31 -36.06 27.73
CA HIS A 239 43.57 -37.50 27.75
C HIS A 239 44.75 -37.82 28.66
#